data_AF-H0FUE5-F1
#
_entry.id   AF-H0FUE5-F1
#
_cell.length_a   1.000
_cell.length_b   1.000
_cell.length_c   1.000
_cell.angle_alpha   90.00
_cell.angle_beta   90.00
_cell.angle_gamma   90.00
#
_symmetry.space_group_name_H-M   'P 1'
#
loop_
_entity.id
_entity.type
_entity.pdbx_description
1 polymer ?
#
loop_
_entity_poly.entity_id
_entity_poly.type
_entity_poly.pdbx_seq_one_letter_code
_entity_poly.pdbx_strand_id
1 'polypeptide(L)'
;MLAHVPAQPSKTDLGILFRRYGYGVPDMERARRSASNALTLIVEDTIQPYKKSATKNAEHIHNELKLFELPWPVQELRRLGTAEVKLRISLSTFMLPNPSEPARGNKYRYASHNLRFKLNRPNEKAGAFIKRISKIAEQTDEGPIEEPDGWMFGPNRRDVGSLQIDQLTCAASDLARRNLIAVHPVTGWWKAKNIPNPHNLKARFALVVEIDAGTVPAELYAEVQAAIANVAAAVVAV
;
A
#
# COMPACT_ATOMS: atom_id res chain seq x y z
N MET A 1 4.94 -22.72 4.67
CA MET A 1 5.48 -21.86 3.59
C MET A 1 6.83 -21.26 3.94
N LEU A 2 6.99 -20.61 5.11
CA LEU A 2 8.28 -20.11 5.60
C LEU A 2 9.36 -21.21 5.75
N ALA A 3 8.95 -22.46 5.95
CA ALA A 3 9.85 -23.63 5.95
C ALA A 3 10.60 -23.88 4.62
N HIS A 4 10.17 -23.27 3.52
CA HIS A 4 10.86 -23.35 2.22
C HIS A 4 11.88 -22.23 1.99
N VAL A 5 12.09 -21.40 3.00
CA VAL A 5 13.00 -20.26 2.96
C VAL A 5 14.03 -20.47 4.09
N PRO A 6 15.32 -20.14 3.88
CA PRO A 6 16.32 -20.24 4.94
C PRO A 6 15.96 -19.37 6.15
N ALA A 7 16.51 -19.71 7.33
CA ALA A 7 16.22 -19.03 8.60
C ALA A 7 16.49 -17.51 8.56
N GLN A 8 17.43 -17.07 7.73
CA GLN A 8 17.65 -15.66 7.39
C GLN A 8 17.49 -15.48 5.86
N PRO A 9 16.28 -15.16 5.39
CA PRO A 9 16.01 -15.01 3.95
C PRO A 9 16.71 -13.79 3.36
N SER A 10 17.34 -13.95 2.19
CA SER A 10 17.56 -12.79 1.32
C SER A 10 16.24 -12.42 0.60
N LYS A 11 16.16 -11.18 0.09
CA LYS A 11 15.01 -10.74 -0.73
C LYS A 11 14.82 -11.61 -1.99
N THR A 12 15.88 -12.25 -2.47
CA THR A 12 15.83 -13.18 -3.61
C THR A 12 15.13 -14.48 -3.23
N ASP A 13 15.44 -15.03 -2.06
CA ASP A 13 14.87 -16.31 -1.57
C ASP A 13 13.37 -16.22 -1.33
N LEU A 14 12.91 -15.03 -0.89
CA LEU A 14 11.48 -14.73 -0.73
C LEU A 14 10.70 -14.77 -2.05
N GLY A 15 11.38 -14.77 -3.21
CA GLY A 15 10.74 -14.86 -4.52
C GLY A 15 9.95 -16.16 -4.73
N ILE A 16 10.32 -17.25 -4.04
CA ILE A 16 9.60 -18.54 -4.10
C ILE A 16 8.20 -18.39 -3.49
N LEU A 17 8.04 -17.52 -2.48
CA LEU A 17 6.76 -17.32 -1.80
C LEU A 17 5.71 -16.70 -2.73
N PHE A 18 6.10 -15.77 -3.61
CA PHE A 18 5.19 -15.16 -4.59
C PHE A 18 4.71 -16.11 -5.69
N ARG A 19 5.42 -17.22 -5.93
CA ARG A 19 5.10 -18.20 -6.98
C ARG A 19 4.27 -19.38 -6.47
N ARG A 20 4.00 -19.44 -5.17
CA ARG A 20 3.22 -20.53 -4.56
C ARG A 20 1.88 -19.98 -4.07
N TYR A 21 0.80 -20.65 -4.47
CA TYR A 21 -0.54 -20.40 -3.96
C TYR A 21 -0.74 -21.12 -2.61
N GLY A 22 -1.71 -20.68 -1.83
CA GLY A 22 -2.02 -21.24 -0.50
C GLY A 22 -1.36 -20.47 0.64
N TYR A 23 -2.03 -19.42 1.11
CA TYR A 23 -1.58 -18.52 2.18
C TYR A 23 -1.74 -19.08 3.60
N GLY A 24 -1.90 -20.39 3.80
CA GLY A 24 -1.88 -20.92 5.16
C GLY A 24 -2.23 -22.39 5.30
N VAL A 25 -1.44 -23.08 6.11
CA VAL A 25 -1.98 -24.11 7.00
C VAL A 25 -2.68 -23.34 8.13
N PRO A 26 -3.95 -23.64 8.47
CA PRO A 26 -4.62 -23.00 9.60
C PRO A 26 -3.79 -23.15 10.88
N ASP A 27 -3.52 -22.04 11.55
CA ASP A 27 -2.81 -21.99 12.83
C ASP A 27 -3.83 -21.62 13.91
N MET A 28 -4.07 -22.55 14.83
CA MET A 28 -5.07 -22.40 15.88
C MET A 28 -4.71 -21.32 16.89
N GLU A 29 -3.43 -21.16 17.23
CA GLU A 29 -2.97 -20.13 18.16
C GLU A 29 -3.14 -18.75 17.53
N ARG A 30 -2.79 -18.62 16.25
CA ARG A 30 -3.03 -17.39 15.48
C ARG A 30 -4.52 -17.08 15.35
N ALA A 31 -5.36 -18.08 15.10
CA ALA A 31 -6.80 -17.89 14.94
C ALA A 31 -7.50 -17.46 16.25
N ARG A 32 -7.03 -17.97 17.41
CA ARG A 32 -7.57 -17.57 18.71
C ARG A 32 -7.18 -16.15 19.10
N ARG A 33 -5.92 -15.76 18.85
CA ARG A 33 -5.43 -14.42 19.22
C ARG A 33 -5.90 -13.31 18.28
N SER A 34 -6.32 -13.64 17.05
CA SER A 34 -6.65 -12.62 16.03
C SER A 34 -7.85 -11.76 16.36
N ALA A 35 -8.69 -12.16 17.33
CA ALA A 35 -9.86 -11.38 17.71
C ALA A 35 -9.49 -10.04 18.40
N SER A 36 -8.38 -10.00 19.16
CA SER A 36 -7.93 -8.80 19.88
C SER A 36 -6.61 -8.24 19.34
N ASN A 37 -5.64 -9.12 19.07
CA ASN A 37 -4.26 -8.74 18.74
C ASN A 37 -4.02 -8.41 17.25
N ALA A 38 -5.01 -8.67 16.39
CA ALA A 38 -4.92 -8.41 14.96
C ALA A 38 -6.04 -7.47 14.53
N LEU A 39 -5.68 -6.45 13.78
CA LEU A 39 -6.61 -5.50 13.18
C LEU A 39 -6.48 -5.57 11.66
N THR A 40 -7.60 -5.66 10.96
CA THR A 40 -7.66 -5.53 9.51
C THR A 40 -8.57 -4.38 9.13
N LEU A 41 -8.02 -3.38 8.43
CA LEU A 41 -8.73 -2.25 7.85
C LEU A 41 -8.83 -2.45 6.35
N ILE A 42 -10.02 -2.23 5.80
CA ILE A 42 -10.28 -2.34 4.37
C ILE A 42 -10.84 -1.00 3.90
N VAL A 43 -10.21 -0.44 2.86
CA VAL A 43 -10.65 0.78 2.19
C VAL A 43 -10.87 0.47 0.73
N GLU A 44 -12.08 0.73 0.25
CA GLU A 44 -12.42 0.68 -1.18
C GLU A 44 -12.71 2.09 -1.65
N ASP A 45 -12.00 2.54 -2.69
CA ASP A 45 -12.17 3.88 -3.24
C ASP A 45 -11.87 3.89 -4.74
N THR A 46 -12.10 5.05 -5.35
CA THR A 46 -11.78 5.36 -6.74
C THR A 46 -10.81 6.53 -6.83
N ILE A 47 -9.95 6.51 -7.85
CA ILE A 47 -8.98 7.57 -8.14
C ILE A 47 -9.02 7.93 -9.63
N GLN A 48 -8.86 9.21 -9.95
CA GLN A 48 -8.62 9.68 -11.31
C GLN A 48 -7.11 9.87 -11.53
N PRO A 49 -6.41 8.91 -12.15
CA PRO A 49 -4.95 8.88 -12.14
C PRO A 49 -4.30 9.97 -13.00
N TYR A 50 -4.95 10.37 -14.10
CA TYR A 50 -4.34 11.25 -15.10
C TYR A 50 -5.28 12.36 -15.56
N LYS A 51 -4.69 13.49 -15.96
CA LYS A 51 -5.37 14.60 -16.63
C LYS A 51 -4.61 15.01 -17.88
N LYS A 52 -5.32 15.66 -18.81
CA LYS A 52 -4.71 16.15 -20.03
C LYS A 52 -3.65 17.22 -19.71
N SER A 53 -2.49 17.11 -20.33
CA SER A 53 -1.47 18.17 -20.24
C SER A 53 -1.96 19.44 -20.91
N ALA A 54 -1.58 20.60 -20.35
CA ALA A 54 -1.83 21.90 -20.98
C ALA A 54 -1.00 22.10 -22.25
N THR A 55 0.11 21.38 -22.38
CA THR A 55 1.00 21.44 -23.54
C THR A 55 0.45 20.60 -24.70
N LYS A 56 0.37 21.20 -25.90
CA LYS A 56 -0.05 20.48 -27.11
C LYS A 56 0.90 19.32 -27.41
N ASN A 57 0.34 18.15 -27.74
CA ASN A 57 1.04 16.90 -28.06
C ASN A 57 1.93 16.32 -26.94
N ALA A 58 1.82 16.80 -25.70
CA ALA A 58 2.48 16.17 -24.55
C ALA A 58 1.65 15.00 -24.00
N GLU A 59 2.34 14.06 -23.34
CA GLU A 59 1.70 12.98 -22.59
C GLU A 59 0.79 13.53 -21.47
N HIS A 60 -0.14 12.72 -20.99
CA HIS A 60 -0.98 13.09 -19.85
C HIS A 60 -0.14 13.25 -18.58
N ILE A 61 -0.58 14.12 -17.68
CA ILE A 61 0.09 14.35 -16.39
C ILE A 61 -0.68 13.67 -15.26
N HIS A 62 0.01 13.42 -14.15
CA HIS A 62 -0.62 12.90 -12.94
C HIS A 62 -1.68 13.88 -12.43
N ASN A 63 -2.80 13.35 -11.94
CA ASN A 63 -3.92 14.17 -11.45
C ASN A 63 -4.09 14.03 -9.94
N GLU A 64 -4.57 12.87 -9.48
CA GLU A 64 -4.88 12.65 -8.06
C GLU A 64 -3.83 11.80 -7.36
N LEU A 65 -3.64 12.11 -6.07
CA LEU A 65 -3.01 11.28 -5.07
C LEU A 65 -4.01 11.15 -3.92
N LYS A 66 -4.28 9.93 -3.47
CA LYS A 66 -5.18 9.66 -2.34
C LYS A 66 -4.35 9.47 -1.09
N LEU A 67 -4.60 10.29 -0.07
CA LEU A 67 -3.97 10.19 1.24
C LEU A 67 -5.01 9.66 2.24
N PHE A 68 -4.65 8.59 2.94
CA PHE A 68 -5.47 7.93 3.94
C PHE A 68 -4.85 8.13 5.32
N GLU A 69 -5.57 8.86 6.16
CA GLU A 69 -5.39 8.89 7.62
C GLU A 69 -6.31 7.83 8.22
N LEU A 70 -5.78 6.61 8.38
CA LEU A 70 -6.57 5.52 8.95
C LEU A 70 -6.73 5.72 10.46
N PRO A 71 -7.86 5.25 11.05
CA PRO A 71 -8.08 5.26 12.49
C PRO A 71 -7.06 4.31 13.15
N TRP A 72 -5.90 4.85 13.47
CA TRP A 72 -4.78 4.08 13.98
C TRP A 72 -4.95 3.86 15.49
N PRO A 73 -4.66 2.66 16.03
CA PRO A 73 -4.70 2.41 17.48
C PRO A 73 -3.47 3.01 18.17
N VAL A 74 -3.39 4.33 18.21
CA VAL A 74 -2.22 5.07 18.67
C VAL A 74 -1.97 4.85 20.17
N GLN A 75 -3.01 4.76 20.98
CA GLN A 75 -2.87 4.58 22.44
C GLN A 75 -2.32 3.20 22.75
N GLU A 76 -2.89 2.15 22.15
CA GLU A 76 -2.43 0.78 22.32
C GLU A 76 -1.02 0.57 21.76
N LEU A 77 -0.72 1.13 20.59
CA LEU A 77 0.63 1.05 20.02
C LEU A 77 1.69 1.77 20.87
N ARG A 78 1.33 2.88 21.53
CA ARG A 78 2.21 3.55 22.50
C ARG A 78 2.40 2.73 23.77
N ARG A 79 1.35 2.06 24.25
CA ARG A 79 1.41 1.15 25.41
C ARG A 79 2.38 -0.02 25.17
N LEU A 80 2.40 -0.54 23.94
CA LEU A 80 3.31 -1.61 23.51
C LEU A 80 4.78 -1.16 23.40
N GLY A 81 5.04 0.15 23.30
CA GLY A 81 6.39 0.71 23.35
C GLY A 81 7.34 0.16 22.28
N THR A 82 8.35 -0.61 22.70
CA THR A 82 9.37 -1.20 21.83
C THR A 82 9.02 -2.61 21.34
N ALA A 83 7.83 -3.12 21.65
CA ALA A 83 7.40 -4.42 21.14
C ALA A 83 7.37 -4.42 19.60
N GLU A 84 7.83 -5.50 19.00
CA GLU A 84 7.81 -5.65 17.54
C GLU A 84 6.41 -5.98 17.05
N VAL A 85 5.93 -5.17 16.12
CA VAL A 85 4.62 -5.33 15.48
C VAL A 85 4.81 -5.51 13.98
N LYS A 86 3.89 -6.25 13.36
CA LYS A 86 3.90 -6.50 11.92
C LYS A 86 2.77 -5.71 11.27
N LEU A 87 3.14 -4.85 10.33
CA LEU A 87 2.23 -4.15 9.44
C LEU A 87 2.26 -4.83 8.08
N ARG A 88 1.12 -5.31 7.58
CA ARG A 88 0.99 -5.81 6.21
C ARG A 88 0.06 -4.90 5.43
N ILE A 89 0.50 -4.44 4.27
CA ILE A 89 -0.32 -3.66 3.36
C ILE A 89 -0.47 -4.44 2.06
N SER A 90 -1.72 -4.59 1.63
CA SER A 90 -2.09 -5.15 0.34
C SER A 90 -2.87 -4.11 -0.47
N LEU A 91 -2.37 -3.76 -1.65
CA LEU A 91 -3.07 -2.93 -2.62
C LEU A 91 -3.52 -3.83 -3.78
N SER A 92 -4.83 -3.94 -3.95
CA SER A 92 -5.45 -4.62 -5.09
C SER A 92 -5.93 -3.59 -6.11
N THR A 93 -5.49 -3.74 -7.35
CA THR A 93 -5.76 -2.82 -8.45
C THR A 93 -6.48 -3.54 -9.58
N PHE A 94 -7.51 -2.91 -10.13
CA PHE A 94 -8.32 -3.48 -11.21
C PHE A 94 -7.83 -3.00 -12.56
N MET A 95 -6.66 -3.48 -12.98
CA MET A 95 -6.02 -3.04 -14.21
C MET A 95 -6.75 -3.51 -15.47
N LEU A 96 -6.95 -2.57 -16.40
CA LEU A 96 -7.34 -2.88 -17.77
C LEU A 96 -6.11 -3.16 -18.65
N PRO A 97 -6.07 -4.29 -19.37
CA PRO A 97 -4.98 -4.63 -20.27
C PRO A 97 -4.95 -3.69 -21.48
N ASN A 98 -3.77 -3.44 -22.04
CA ASN A 98 -3.61 -2.68 -23.28
C ASN A 98 -4.02 -3.57 -24.48
N PRO A 99 -5.07 -3.22 -25.24
CA PRO A 99 -5.59 -4.08 -26.31
C PRO A 99 -4.72 -4.11 -27.58
N SER A 100 -3.79 -3.16 -27.75
CA SER A 100 -3.08 -2.98 -29.03
C SER A 100 -1.59 -3.37 -29.00
N GLU A 101 -1.10 -4.04 -27.96
CA GLU A 101 0.34 -4.27 -27.81
C GLU A 101 0.68 -5.70 -27.34
N PRO A 102 1.33 -6.54 -28.17
CA PRO A 102 2.18 -7.60 -27.66
C PRO A 102 3.42 -6.93 -27.08
N ALA A 103 3.49 -6.81 -25.75
CA ALA A 103 4.51 -6.07 -24.99
C ALA A 103 5.96 -6.27 -25.50
N ARG A 104 6.41 -5.44 -26.47
CA ARG A 104 7.80 -5.39 -26.90
C ARG A 104 8.48 -4.22 -26.20
N GLY A 105 9.30 -4.53 -25.19
CA GLY A 105 10.38 -3.66 -24.72
C GLY A 105 10.14 -2.82 -23.47
N ASN A 106 8.91 -2.57 -23.01
CA ASN A 106 8.69 -1.81 -21.76
C ASN A 106 7.56 -2.36 -20.88
N LYS A 107 7.94 -2.97 -19.75
CA LYS A 107 7.04 -3.55 -18.72
C LYS A 107 6.04 -2.54 -18.14
N TYR A 108 6.35 -1.24 -18.19
CA TYR A 108 5.51 -0.18 -17.63
C TYR A 108 4.37 0.26 -18.56
N ARG A 109 4.34 -0.20 -19.82
CA ARG A 109 3.31 0.16 -20.81
C ARG A 109 2.16 -0.85 -20.92
N TYR A 110 2.15 -1.89 -20.09
CA TYR A 110 1.06 -2.87 -20.08
C TYR A 110 -0.08 -2.48 -19.13
N ALA A 111 0.26 -2.02 -17.93
CA ALA A 111 -0.70 -1.57 -16.93
C ALA A 111 -1.38 -0.26 -17.35
N SER A 112 -2.70 -0.15 -17.18
CA SER A 112 -3.46 1.07 -17.47
C SER A 112 -3.07 2.22 -16.54
N HIS A 113 -3.28 2.01 -15.25
CA HIS A 113 -3.07 2.97 -14.18
C HIS A 113 -2.28 2.24 -13.09
N ASN A 114 -0.96 2.27 -13.20
CA ASN A 114 -0.08 1.51 -12.32
C ASN A 114 -0.07 2.18 -10.94
N LEU A 115 -1.05 1.86 -10.08
CA LEU A 115 -1.15 2.43 -8.74
C LEU A 115 -0.10 1.78 -7.84
N ARG A 116 0.49 2.58 -6.96
CA ARG A 116 1.41 2.13 -5.93
C ARG A 116 1.01 2.73 -4.59
N PHE A 117 1.36 2.04 -3.51
CA PHE A 117 1.20 2.57 -2.17
C PHE A 117 2.54 2.96 -1.55
N LYS A 118 2.49 3.97 -0.68
CA LYS A 118 3.60 4.38 0.19
C LYS A 118 3.10 4.64 1.60
N LEU A 119 3.93 4.33 2.57
CA LEU A 119 3.74 4.66 3.97
C LEU A 119 4.65 5.83 4.34
N ASN A 120 4.20 6.71 5.23
CA ASN A 120 5.05 7.76 5.77
C ASN A 120 6.15 7.20 6.69
N ARG A 121 7.22 7.98 6.85
CA ARG A 121 8.26 7.70 7.85
C ARG A 121 7.80 8.20 9.24
N PRO A 122 8.31 7.64 10.36
CA PRO A 122 7.87 8.00 11.71
C PRO A 122 7.98 9.49 12.05
N ASN A 123 8.95 10.19 11.47
CA ASN A 123 9.19 11.61 11.73
C ASN A 123 8.89 12.50 10.52
N GLU A 124 8.13 12.00 9.55
CA GLU A 124 7.80 12.72 8.31
C GLU A 124 6.44 13.41 8.43
N LYS A 125 6.41 14.74 8.26
CA LYS A 125 5.17 15.52 8.21
C LYS A 125 4.42 15.26 6.90
N ALA A 126 3.08 15.37 6.92
CA ALA A 126 2.23 15.15 5.75
C ALA A 126 2.67 15.92 4.50
N GLY A 127 3.04 17.20 4.63
CA GLY A 127 3.50 18.00 3.49
C GLY A 127 4.83 17.53 2.89
N ALA A 128 5.76 17.03 3.72
CA ALA A 128 7.01 16.43 3.25
C ALA A 128 6.76 15.07 2.57
N PHE A 129 5.84 14.29 3.12
CA PHE A 129 5.40 13.01 2.56
C PHE A 129 4.80 13.17 1.16
N ILE A 130 3.87 14.11 0.98
CA ILE A 130 3.26 14.41 -0.32
C ILE A 130 4.35 14.83 -1.32
N LYS A 131 5.24 15.76 -0.94
CA LYS A 131 6.34 16.19 -1.82
C LYS A 131 7.25 15.03 -2.25
N ARG A 132 7.58 14.12 -1.32
CA ARG A 132 8.37 12.92 -1.63
C ARG A 132 7.67 12.04 -2.65
N ILE A 133 6.37 11.80 -2.50
CA ILE A 133 5.62 10.96 -3.43
C ILE A 133 5.47 11.63 -4.79
N SER A 134 5.15 12.94 -4.83
CA SER A 134 5.06 13.69 -6.08
C SER A 134 6.36 13.60 -6.88
N LYS A 135 7.52 13.75 -6.20
CA LYS A 135 8.83 13.57 -6.83
C LYS A 135 9.02 12.15 -7.38
N ILE A 136 8.63 11.12 -6.62
CA ILE A 136 8.71 9.71 -7.07
C ILE A 136 7.78 9.45 -8.27
N ALA A 137 6.61 10.08 -8.31
CA ALA A 137 5.65 9.91 -9.41
C ALA A 137 6.15 10.57 -10.71
N GLU A 138 6.91 11.66 -10.61
CA GLU A 138 7.51 12.36 -11.75
C GLU A 138 8.76 11.66 -12.30
N GLN A 139 9.52 10.98 -11.43
CA GLN A 139 10.68 10.20 -11.83
C GLN A 139 10.24 9.05 -12.74
N THR A 140 10.51 9.23 -14.04
CA THR A 140 10.26 8.23 -15.07
C THR A 140 11.53 7.41 -15.24
N ASP A 141 11.42 6.08 -15.17
CA ASP A 141 12.44 5.10 -15.55
C ASP A 141 13.75 4.97 -14.75
N GLU A 142 14.00 5.74 -13.70
CA GLU A 142 15.14 5.41 -12.82
C GLU A 142 14.76 4.28 -11.85
N GLY A 143 15.68 3.33 -11.72
CA GLY A 143 15.53 2.09 -10.96
C GLY A 143 15.04 2.32 -9.53
N PRO A 144 14.64 1.24 -8.84
CA PRO A 144 14.14 1.32 -7.48
C PRO A 144 15.20 2.05 -6.67
N ILE A 145 14.83 3.19 -6.09
CA ILE A 145 15.61 3.78 -5.02
C ILE A 145 15.60 2.71 -3.92
N GLU A 146 16.73 2.02 -3.75
CA GLU A 146 16.99 1.08 -2.66
C GLU A 146 17.15 1.88 -1.36
N GLU A 147 16.09 2.58 -0.96
CA GLU A 147 16.01 3.07 0.38
C GLU A 147 15.66 1.88 1.29
N PRO A 148 16.43 1.66 2.39
CA PRO A 148 16.12 0.63 3.37
C PRO A 148 14.88 1.04 4.18
N ASP A 149 13.71 0.90 3.57
CA ASP A 149 12.42 1.24 4.15
C ASP A 149 11.91 0.17 5.14
N GLY A 150 12.70 -0.85 5.45
CA GLY A 150 12.36 -1.93 6.40
C GLY A 150 11.34 -2.97 5.87
N TRP A 151 10.90 -2.84 4.63
CA TRP A 151 9.98 -3.78 4.00
C TRP A 151 10.63 -5.13 3.72
N MET A 152 9.89 -6.20 4.00
CA MET A 152 10.32 -7.59 3.85
C MET A 152 10.61 -7.94 2.38
N PHE A 153 9.74 -7.54 1.45
CA PHE A 153 9.95 -7.81 0.02
C PHE A 153 10.59 -6.63 -0.72
N GLY A 154 10.13 -5.42 -0.40
CA GLY A 154 10.63 -4.18 -1.01
C GLY A 154 10.09 -3.94 -2.43
N PRO A 155 10.45 -2.79 -3.04
CA PRO A 155 9.79 -2.26 -4.23
C PRO A 155 9.90 -3.19 -5.46
N ASN A 156 11.02 -3.89 -5.63
CA ASN A 156 11.27 -4.80 -6.75
C ASN A 156 10.26 -5.95 -6.86
N ARG A 157 9.74 -6.41 -5.71
CA ARG A 157 8.83 -7.56 -5.62
C ARG A 157 7.42 -7.15 -5.25
N ARG A 158 7.26 -6.06 -4.50
CA ARG A 158 5.95 -5.49 -4.15
C ARG A 158 5.26 -4.87 -5.36
N ASP A 159 5.97 -4.08 -6.17
CA ASP A 159 5.36 -3.21 -7.17
C ASP A 159 5.08 -3.96 -8.51
N VAL A 160 4.68 -5.24 -8.44
CA VAL A 160 4.45 -6.12 -9.60
C VAL A 160 3.01 -6.62 -9.66
N GLY A 161 2.45 -6.71 -10.87
CA GLY A 161 1.10 -7.23 -11.09
C GLY A 161 -0.02 -6.36 -10.50
N SER A 162 -1.22 -6.93 -10.43
CA SER A 162 -2.44 -6.27 -9.92
C SER A 162 -2.58 -6.29 -8.41
N LEU A 163 -1.85 -7.17 -7.73
CA LEU A 163 -1.89 -7.35 -6.29
C LEU A 163 -0.51 -7.12 -5.70
N GLN A 164 -0.35 -5.97 -5.04
CA GLN A 164 0.90 -5.57 -4.41
C GLN A 164 0.78 -5.84 -2.92
N ILE A 165 1.66 -6.67 -2.37
CA ILE A 165 1.63 -7.03 -0.94
C ILE A 165 3.02 -6.85 -0.37
N ASP A 166 3.10 -6.21 0.80
CA ASP A 166 4.35 -6.13 1.54
C ASP A 166 4.13 -6.09 3.05
N GLN A 167 5.16 -6.51 3.79
CA GLN A 167 5.14 -6.58 5.24
C GLN A 167 6.30 -5.77 5.81
N LEU A 168 6.00 -4.92 6.77
CA LEU A 168 6.95 -4.12 7.53
C LEU A 168 6.93 -4.60 8.98
N THR A 169 8.09 -4.96 9.52
CA THR A 169 8.28 -5.22 10.96
C THR A 169 8.92 -3.98 11.57
N CYS A 170 8.31 -3.40 12.60
CA CYS A 170 8.85 -2.23 13.28
C CYS A 170 8.38 -2.19 14.75
N ALA A 171 8.97 -1.29 15.54
CA ALA A 171 8.51 -1.06 16.91
C ALA A 171 7.10 -0.46 16.93
N ALA A 172 6.27 -0.85 17.88
CA ALA A 172 4.91 -0.34 18.03
C ALA A 172 4.86 1.19 18.13
N SER A 173 5.78 1.78 18.88
CA SER A 173 5.97 3.23 19.00
C SER A 173 6.30 3.94 17.69
N ASP A 174 7.06 3.30 16.79
CA ASP A 174 7.31 3.84 15.44
C ASP A 174 6.06 3.72 14.58
N LEU A 175 5.36 2.58 14.66
CA LEU A 175 4.11 2.36 13.93
C LEU A 175 3.05 3.39 14.32
N ALA A 176 2.98 3.78 15.60
CA ALA A 176 2.07 4.80 16.11
C ALA A 176 2.25 6.18 15.45
N ARG A 177 3.43 6.45 14.86
CA ARG A 177 3.73 7.70 14.13
C ARG A 177 3.62 7.54 12.61
N ARG A 178 3.41 6.32 12.11
CA ARG A 178 3.25 5.99 10.69
C ARG A 178 1.77 5.82 10.34
N ASN A 179 0.99 6.90 10.43
CA ASN A 179 -0.46 6.88 10.26
C ASN A 179 -0.94 7.31 8.85
N LEU A 180 -0.02 7.60 7.93
CA LEU A 180 -0.36 8.11 6.60
C LEU A 180 0.01 7.08 5.52
N ILE A 181 -1.01 6.64 4.79
CA ILE A 181 -0.83 5.80 3.61
C ILE A 181 -1.28 6.59 2.39
N ALA A 182 -0.43 6.62 1.37
CA ALA A 182 -0.76 7.27 0.12
C ALA A 182 -0.86 6.24 -1.00
N VAL A 183 -1.90 6.37 -1.83
CA VAL A 183 -2.06 5.65 -3.08
C VAL A 183 -1.89 6.65 -4.21
N HIS A 184 -0.92 6.37 -5.10
CA HIS A 184 -0.59 7.27 -6.20
C HIS A 184 -0.40 6.51 -7.52
N PRO A 185 -0.75 7.13 -8.66
CA PRO A 185 -0.48 6.55 -9.96
C PRO A 185 1.00 6.72 -10.35
N VAL A 186 1.51 5.72 -11.06
CA VAL A 186 2.76 5.73 -11.80
C VAL A 186 2.45 5.52 -13.28
N THR A 187 3.34 5.96 -14.16
CA THR A 187 3.22 5.84 -15.63
C THR A 187 2.67 4.46 -16.05
N GLY A 188 1.52 4.51 -16.73
CA GLY A 188 0.87 3.38 -17.40
C GLY A 188 0.42 3.78 -18.81
N TRP A 189 -0.20 2.87 -19.55
CA TRP A 189 -0.59 3.15 -20.95
C TRP A 189 -1.66 4.22 -21.08
N TRP A 190 -2.49 4.46 -20.05
CA TRP A 190 -3.40 5.60 -20.03
C TRP A 190 -2.69 6.95 -19.97
N LYS A 191 -1.42 6.99 -19.52
CA LYS A 191 -0.58 8.20 -19.54
C LYS A 191 0.15 8.35 -20.87
N ALA A 192 0.75 7.25 -21.33
CA ALA A 192 1.64 7.20 -22.49
C ALA A 192 0.90 7.25 -23.84
N LYS A 193 -0.25 6.56 -23.96
CA LYS A 193 -1.15 6.79 -25.09
C LYS A 193 -2.00 8.01 -24.74
N ASN A 194 -2.00 9.01 -25.60
CA ASN A 194 -2.89 10.19 -25.52
C ASN A 194 -4.35 9.78 -25.72
N ILE A 195 -4.89 9.01 -24.78
CA ILE A 195 -6.27 8.57 -24.76
C ILE A 195 -7.20 9.78 -24.78
N PRO A 196 -8.34 9.70 -25.49
CA PRO A 196 -9.35 10.75 -25.43
C PRO A 196 -9.96 10.78 -24.02
N ASN A 197 -10.04 11.97 -23.43
CA ASN A 197 -10.69 12.23 -22.14
C ASN A 197 -10.16 11.41 -20.93
N PRO A 198 -8.86 11.50 -20.58
CA PRO A 198 -8.28 10.78 -19.44
C PRO A 198 -8.98 11.10 -18.10
N HIS A 199 -9.55 12.29 -17.98
CA HIS A 199 -10.27 12.75 -16.78
C HIS A 199 -11.55 11.94 -16.50
N ASN A 200 -12.12 11.27 -17.50
CA ASN A 200 -13.29 10.41 -17.32
C ASN A 200 -12.93 9.01 -16.83
N LEU A 201 -11.65 8.63 -16.86
CA LEU A 201 -11.21 7.31 -16.43
C LEU A 201 -11.03 7.29 -14.92
N LYS A 202 -11.95 6.61 -14.24
CA LYS A 202 -11.87 6.31 -12.81
C LYS A 202 -11.33 4.90 -12.62
N ALA A 203 -10.32 4.79 -11.78
CA ALA A 203 -9.71 3.54 -11.37
C ALA A 203 -10.23 3.13 -10.00
N ARG A 204 -10.74 1.90 -9.87
CA ARG A 204 -11.11 1.32 -8.58
C ARG A 204 -9.90 0.65 -7.95
N PHE A 205 -9.78 0.71 -6.63
CA PHE A 205 -8.79 -0.05 -5.89
C PHE A 205 -9.32 -0.46 -4.52
N ALA A 206 -8.71 -1.48 -3.94
CA ALA A 206 -8.92 -1.89 -2.56
C ALA A 206 -7.58 -1.89 -1.83
N LEU A 207 -7.53 -1.20 -0.71
CA LEU A 207 -6.39 -1.14 0.20
C LEU A 207 -6.74 -1.93 1.46
N VAL A 208 -5.98 -2.97 1.75
CA VAL A 208 -6.12 -3.77 2.96
C VAL A 208 -4.89 -3.54 3.82
N VAL A 209 -5.10 -3.12 5.07
CA VAL A 209 -4.05 -2.83 6.03
C VAL A 209 -4.25 -3.71 7.24
N GLU A 210 -3.24 -4.49 7.59
CA GLU A 210 -3.27 -5.40 8.71
C GLU A 210 -2.18 -5.06 9.71
N ILE A 211 -2.54 -5.00 10.98
CA ILE A 211 -1.61 -4.81 12.09
C ILE A 211 -1.72 -6.06 12.97
N ASP A 212 -0.59 -6.73 13.23
CA ASP A 212 -0.48 -7.87 14.13
C ASP A 212 0.54 -7.55 15.23
N ALA A 213 0.06 -7.47 16.48
CA ALA A 213 0.89 -7.28 17.68
C ALA A 213 1.56 -8.58 18.17
N GLY A 214 1.41 -9.68 17.44
CA GLY A 214 2.05 -10.95 17.73
C GLY A 214 1.50 -11.60 19.00
N THR A 215 2.41 -11.92 19.92
CA THR A 215 2.09 -12.57 21.20
C THR A 215 1.83 -11.59 22.33
N VAL A 216 2.03 -10.28 22.10
CA VAL A 216 1.80 -9.28 23.13
C VAL A 216 0.30 -8.97 23.21
N PRO A 217 -0.32 -9.03 24.41
CA PRO A 217 -1.75 -8.72 24.56
C PRO A 217 -2.03 -7.26 24.22
N ALA A 218 -2.78 -7.04 23.15
CA ALA A 218 -3.15 -5.71 22.67
C ALA A 218 -4.64 -5.68 22.31
N GLU A 219 -5.33 -4.59 22.66
CA GLU A 219 -6.74 -4.39 22.35
C GLU A 219 -6.88 -3.47 21.13
N LEU A 220 -6.16 -3.82 20.05
CA LEU A 220 -6.08 -2.99 18.84
C LEU A 220 -7.46 -2.78 18.21
N TYR A 221 -8.28 -3.83 18.20
CA TYR A 221 -9.61 -3.80 17.61
C TYR A 221 -10.54 -2.82 18.36
N ALA A 222 -10.55 -2.85 19.69
CA ALA A 222 -11.45 -2.04 20.51
C ALA A 222 -11.19 -0.53 20.35
N GLU A 223 -9.91 -0.11 20.32
CA GLU A 223 -9.56 1.30 20.11
C GLU A 223 -10.03 1.80 18.74
N VAL A 224 -9.82 1.02 17.68
CA VAL A 224 -10.22 1.39 16.32
C VAL A 224 -11.74 1.35 16.17
N GLN A 225 -12.43 0.37 16.77
CA GLN A 225 -13.89 0.33 16.78
C GLN A 225 -14.49 1.60 17.40
N ALA A 226 -13.93 2.05 18.54
CA ALA A 226 -14.35 3.30 19.19
C ALA A 226 -14.06 4.53 18.31
N ALA A 227 -12.88 4.58 17.68
CA ALA A 227 -12.53 5.66 16.76
C ALA A 227 -13.48 5.74 15.55
N ILE A 228 -13.81 4.59 14.93
CA ILE A 228 -14.75 4.52 13.81
C ILE A 228 -16.15 4.96 14.25
N ALA A 229 -16.63 4.49 15.41
CA ALA A 229 -17.94 4.87 15.93
C ALA A 229 -18.05 6.39 16.14
N ASN A 230 -16.99 7.03 16.65
CA ASN A 230 -16.94 8.48 16.83
C ASN A 230 -16.98 9.24 15.50
N VAL A 231 -16.25 8.75 14.48
CA VAL A 231 -16.28 9.34 13.13
C VAL A 231 -17.66 9.18 12.49
N ALA A 232 -18.28 8.01 12.61
CA ALA A 232 -19.61 7.77 12.06
C ALA A 232 -20.70 8.62 12.76
N ALA A 233 -20.63 8.77 14.08
CA ALA A 233 -21.57 9.60 14.84
C ALA A 233 -21.47 11.09 14.45
N ALA A 234 -20.26 11.59 14.17
CA ALA A 234 -20.06 12.96 13.71
C ALA A 234 -20.65 13.24 12.31
N VAL A 235 -20.82 12.22 11.47
CA VAL A 235 -21.40 12.36 10.11
C VAL A 235 -22.94 12.37 10.15
N VAL A 236 -23.56 11.75 11.16
CA VAL A 236 -25.03 11.67 11.29
C VAL A 236 -25.63 12.92 11.96
N ALA A 237 -24.83 13.66 12.73
CA ALA A 237 -25.24 14.93 13.33
C ALA A 237 -25.01 16.11 12.37
N VAL A 238 -25.68 16.11 11.20
CA VAL A 238 -25.79 17.26 10.27
C VAL A 238 -27.20 17.36 9.72
#